data_AF-A0A016VAL7-F1
#
_entry.id   AF-A0A016VAL7-F1
#
_cell.length_a   1.000
_cell.length_b   1.000
_cell.length_c   1.000
_cell.angle_alpha   90.00
_cell.angle_beta   90.00
_cell.angle_gamma   90.00
#
_symmetry.space_group_name_H-M   'P 1'
#
loop_
_entity.id
_entity.type
_entity.pdbx_description
1 polymer ?
#
loop_
_entity_poly.entity_id
_entity_poly.type
_entity_poly.pdbx_seq_one_letter_code
_entity_poly.pdbx_strand_id
1 'polypeptide(L)'
;MVEELEKEKKRKGLRLVSRKSTRKMLGKWKKLDDTTEKSDKESSPREIETLRQVLGVQLETAIEVDPSLDGVPLPAFFRYAIDYVETHGLTLEGIYRVSSPKSRLDELEKKANEGAPLNFVEGHEAAGLIKRFLRQLPEPLLSSEFEMLVKECTCDWRGICQCPVRAKMKEKLRRVGRAQYHLLGYMFLHVQNVIKMESENKMGIHALGLLFQTVLDISRQLVCYLIVNASGRLCKDAAKTGYLFDDVMIVPSLTLMKIPTATIAIADTMAITSMVACIA
;
A
#
# COMPACT_ATOMS: atom_id res chain seq x y z
N MET A 1 2.05 9.58 61.02
CA MET A 1 2.09 9.31 59.57
C MET A 1 1.11 8.21 59.13
N VAL A 2 -0.06 8.10 59.76
CA VAL A 2 -1.20 7.31 59.26
C VAL A 2 -2.46 8.03 59.71
N GLU A 3 -2.67 9.26 59.21
CA GLU A 3 -3.94 9.99 59.46
C GLU A 3 -4.19 11.16 58.49
N GLU A 4 -3.22 11.54 57.64
CA GLU A 4 -3.41 12.61 56.64
C GLU A 4 -3.65 12.13 55.20
N LEU A 5 -3.77 10.82 54.94
CA LEU A 5 -3.96 10.27 53.59
C LEU A 5 -5.43 9.89 53.24
N GLU A 6 -6.38 10.14 54.14
CA GLU A 6 -7.79 9.76 53.94
C GLU A 6 -8.71 10.87 53.42
N LYS A 7 -8.23 12.12 53.30
CA LYS A 7 -9.06 13.24 52.82
C LYS A 7 -9.02 13.55 51.33
N GLU A 8 -8.22 12.84 50.53
CA GLU A 8 -8.07 13.16 49.09
C GLU A 8 -8.55 12.07 48.11
N LYS A 9 -9.15 10.98 48.60
CA LYS A 9 -9.70 9.90 47.74
C LYS A 9 -11.22 9.99 47.48
N LYS A 10 -11.83 11.17 47.68
CA LYS A 10 -13.27 11.40 47.53
C LYS A 10 -13.70 12.07 46.23
N ARG A 11 -12.98 11.87 45.13
CA ARG A 11 -13.43 12.24 43.78
C ARG A 11 -13.00 11.18 42.78
N LYS A 12 -14.03 10.58 42.14
CA LYS A 12 -14.00 9.62 41.02
C LYS A 12 -13.88 8.16 41.47
N GLY A 13 -15.06 7.65 41.84
CA GLY A 13 -15.25 6.32 42.42
C GLY A 13 -15.09 5.20 41.39
N LEU A 14 -14.39 4.17 41.85
CA LEU A 14 -14.39 2.83 41.29
C LEU A 14 -14.90 1.91 42.42
N ARG A 15 -16.01 1.21 42.22
CA ARG A 15 -16.45 0.11 43.10
C ARG A 15 -16.75 -1.13 42.28
N LEU A 16 -16.20 -2.23 42.75
CA LEU A 16 -16.42 -3.61 42.31
C LEU A 16 -17.84 -4.13 42.63
N VAL A 17 -18.29 -4.99 41.71
CA VAL A 17 -19.21 -6.16 41.76
C VAL A 17 -19.95 -6.50 43.05
N SER A 18 -21.25 -6.88 42.91
CA SER A 18 -21.90 -7.85 43.80
C SER A 18 -22.87 -8.79 43.05
N ARG A 19 -22.76 -10.10 43.31
CA ARG A 19 -23.64 -11.21 42.87
C ARG A 19 -24.70 -11.51 43.95
N LYS A 20 -25.93 -11.86 43.54
CA LYS A 20 -26.96 -12.73 44.20
C LYS A 20 -28.19 -12.75 43.24
N SER A 21 -28.65 -13.81 42.56
CA SER A 21 -29.10 -15.19 42.89
C SER A 21 -30.46 -15.31 43.61
N THR A 22 -31.58 -15.46 42.88
CA THR A 22 -32.39 -16.71 42.74
C THR A 22 -33.89 -16.49 42.43
N ARG A 23 -34.37 -17.27 41.45
CA ARG A 23 -35.65 -18.02 41.32
C ARG A 23 -37.04 -17.34 41.38
N LYS A 24 -37.76 -17.64 40.27
CA LYS A 24 -39.15 -18.15 40.10
C LYS A 24 -40.19 -17.15 39.58
N MET A 25 -40.62 -17.37 38.34
CA MET A 25 -42.03 -17.57 38.01
C MET A 25 -42.13 -18.57 36.84
N LEU A 26 -43.01 -19.56 36.99
CA LEU A 26 -43.30 -20.65 36.07
C LEU A 26 -44.81 -20.60 35.77
N GLY A 27 -45.19 -20.79 34.50
CA GLY A 27 -46.56 -21.12 34.11
C GLY A 27 -46.81 -20.88 32.61
N LYS A 28 -46.78 -21.94 31.80
CA LYS A 28 -47.89 -22.53 31.00
C LYS A 28 -48.37 -21.59 29.88
N TRP A 29 -48.37 -21.98 28.59
CA TRP A 29 -49.29 -22.93 27.91
C TRP A 29 -48.52 -23.70 26.81
N LYS A 30 -48.52 -25.04 26.79
CA LYS A 30 -49.50 -26.03 26.31
C LYS A 30 -49.44 -26.28 24.77
N LYS A 31 -49.14 -27.54 24.47
CA LYS A 31 -48.82 -28.22 23.20
C LYS A 31 -50.09 -28.71 22.49
N LEU A 32 -50.11 -28.69 21.15
CA LEU A 32 -50.87 -29.54 20.20
C LEU A 32 -50.38 -29.15 18.80
N ASP A 33 -49.50 -29.91 18.15
CA ASP A 33 -49.68 -31.20 17.42
C ASP A 33 -49.89 -30.97 15.91
N ASP A 34 -48.83 -31.34 15.18
CA ASP A 34 -48.75 -32.09 13.93
C ASP A 34 -49.83 -31.91 12.84
N THR A 35 -49.43 -31.25 11.74
CA THR A 35 -49.73 -31.74 10.39
C THR A 35 -48.60 -31.34 9.43
N THR A 36 -48.09 -32.38 8.78
CA THR A 36 -47.07 -32.45 7.75
C THR A 36 -47.52 -31.75 6.45
N GLU A 37 -46.76 -30.78 5.93
CA GLU A 37 -46.67 -30.53 4.48
C GLU A 37 -45.24 -30.10 4.10
N LYS A 38 -44.68 -30.83 3.15
CA LYS A 38 -43.35 -30.66 2.56
C LYS A 38 -43.27 -29.36 1.77
N SER A 39 -42.21 -28.59 2.00
CA SER A 39 -41.66 -27.72 0.95
C SER A 39 -40.15 -27.85 0.97
N ASP A 40 -39.62 -28.57 -0.01
CA ASP A 40 -38.19 -28.66 -0.28
C ASP A 40 -37.65 -27.26 -0.60
N LYS A 41 -36.88 -26.69 0.33
CA LYS A 41 -35.94 -25.61 0.03
C LYS A 41 -34.56 -26.12 0.39
N GLU A 42 -33.87 -26.64 -0.62
CA GLU A 42 -32.43 -26.80 -0.61
C GLU A 42 -31.80 -25.51 -0.11
N SER A 43 -31.33 -25.53 1.14
CA SER A 43 -30.39 -24.55 1.62
C SER A 43 -29.08 -24.83 0.92
N SER A 44 -28.77 -24.05 -0.12
CA SER A 44 -27.41 -23.99 -0.63
C SER A 44 -26.46 -23.71 0.56
N PRO A 45 -25.26 -24.32 0.59
CA PRO A 45 -24.24 -23.85 1.51
C PRO A 45 -24.03 -22.39 1.16
N ARG A 46 -24.30 -21.47 2.09
CA ARG A 46 -23.75 -20.13 1.99
C ARG A 46 -22.25 -20.33 1.96
N GLU A 47 -21.65 -20.22 0.79
CA GLU A 47 -20.21 -20.08 0.67
C GLU A 47 -19.82 -19.03 1.70
N ILE A 48 -18.96 -19.42 2.63
CA ILE A 48 -18.29 -18.45 3.48
C ILE A 48 -17.47 -17.67 2.48
N GLU A 49 -18.05 -16.58 1.96
CA GLU A 49 -17.39 -15.64 1.07
C GLU A 49 -16.20 -15.16 1.88
N THR A 50 -15.04 -15.76 1.61
CA THR A 50 -13.80 -15.42 2.29
C THR A 50 -13.64 -13.94 2.09
N LEU A 51 -13.76 -13.18 3.18
CA LEU A 51 -13.60 -11.73 3.17
C LEU A 51 -12.26 -11.45 2.52
N ARG A 52 -12.30 -10.99 1.26
CA ARG A 52 -11.14 -10.43 0.60
C ARG A 52 -10.71 -9.27 1.50
N GLN A 53 -9.45 -9.27 1.90
CA GLN A 53 -8.89 -8.20 2.71
C GLN A 53 -7.49 -7.96 2.21
N VAL A 54 -7.28 -6.76 1.65
CA VAL A 54 -6.06 -6.38 0.95
C VAL A 54 -5.36 -5.20 1.62
N LEU A 55 -6.09 -4.40 2.40
CA LEU A 55 -5.54 -3.37 3.29
C LEU A 55 -5.46 -3.88 4.74
N GLY A 56 -4.40 -3.48 5.45
CA GLY A 56 -4.17 -3.89 6.84
C GLY A 56 -3.60 -5.30 7.03
N VAL A 57 -3.20 -5.97 5.93
CA VAL A 57 -2.61 -7.31 5.94
C VAL A 57 -1.17 -7.26 5.41
N GLN A 58 -0.42 -8.36 5.53
CA GLN A 58 0.92 -8.47 4.95
C GLN A 58 0.88 -8.25 3.43
N LEU A 59 1.96 -7.69 2.88
CA LEU A 59 2.03 -7.35 1.46
C LEU A 59 1.81 -8.58 0.57
N GLU A 60 2.44 -9.69 0.94
CA GLU A 60 2.36 -10.98 0.26
C GLU A 60 0.92 -11.49 0.25
N THR A 61 0.22 -11.44 1.39
CA THR A 61 -1.20 -11.81 1.48
C THR A 61 -2.08 -10.92 0.60
N ALA A 62 -1.84 -9.60 0.59
CA ALA A 62 -2.59 -8.69 -0.27
C ALA A 62 -2.41 -9.02 -1.76
N ILE A 63 -1.20 -9.43 -2.18
CA ILE A 63 -0.89 -9.84 -3.56
C ILE A 63 -1.55 -11.17 -3.90
N GLU A 64 -1.53 -12.14 -3.00
CA GLU A 64 -2.15 -13.46 -3.22
C GLU A 64 -3.66 -13.35 -3.42
N VAL A 65 -4.30 -12.48 -2.63
CA VAL A 65 -5.76 -12.30 -2.64
C VAL A 65 -6.22 -11.33 -3.76
N ASP A 66 -5.37 -10.41 -4.18
CA ASP A 66 -5.64 -9.42 -5.24
C ASP A 66 -4.47 -9.31 -6.23
N PRO A 67 -4.13 -10.37 -6.97
CA PRO A 67 -2.98 -10.35 -7.85
C PRO A 67 -3.20 -9.38 -9.01
N SER A 68 -2.16 -8.61 -9.35
CA SER A 68 -2.17 -7.79 -10.56
C SER A 68 -2.35 -8.66 -11.82
N LEU A 69 -2.98 -8.07 -12.84
CA LEU A 69 -3.22 -8.76 -14.12
C LEU A 69 -1.97 -8.89 -14.99
N ASP A 70 -0.93 -8.10 -14.71
CA ASP A 70 0.29 -8.00 -15.50
C ASP A 70 1.47 -8.80 -14.89
N GLY A 71 1.20 -9.58 -13.84
CA GLY A 71 2.19 -10.42 -13.18
C GLY A 71 3.21 -9.65 -12.33
N VAL A 72 3.05 -8.33 -12.20
CA VAL A 72 3.83 -7.52 -11.27
C VAL A 72 3.43 -7.89 -9.84
N PRO A 73 4.35 -8.19 -8.92
CA PRO A 73 4.00 -8.67 -7.58
C PRO A 73 3.50 -7.52 -6.69
N LEU A 74 2.30 -7.01 -7.01
CA LEU A 74 1.60 -5.91 -6.38
C LEU A 74 0.09 -6.19 -6.38
N PRO A 75 -0.66 -5.69 -5.37
CA PRO A 75 -2.11 -5.78 -5.39
C PRO A 75 -2.70 -5.04 -6.60
N ALA A 76 -3.70 -5.63 -7.27
CA ALA A 76 -4.34 -5.03 -8.43
C ALA A 76 -4.97 -3.67 -8.12
N PHE A 77 -5.59 -3.50 -6.94
CA PHE A 77 -6.17 -2.22 -6.51
C PHE A 77 -5.10 -1.13 -6.41
N PHE A 78 -3.90 -1.48 -5.93
CA PHE A 78 -2.77 -0.56 -5.79
C PHE A 78 -2.20 -0.21 -7.17
N ARG A 79 -2.02 -1.20 -8.05
CA ARG A 79 -1.62 -0.98 -9.46
C ARG A 79 -2.58 -0.03 -10.17
N TYR A 80 -3.88 -0.26 -10.02
CA TYR A 80 -4.92 0.58 -10.60
C TYR A 80 -4.92 2.00 -10.06
N ALA A 81 -4.72 2.19 -8.74
CA ALA A 81 -4.61 3.52 -8.15
C ALA A 81 -3.39 4.30 -8.68
N ILE A 82 -2.24 3.63 -8.84
CA ILE A 82 -1.05 4.25 -9.45
C ILE A 82 -1.33 4.66 -10.89
N ASP A 83 -1.89 3.74 -11.70
CA ASP A 83 -2.21 4.02 -13.11
C ASP A 83 -3.22 5.16 -13.26
N TYR A 84 -4.19 5.27 -12.33
CA TYR A 84 -5.15 6.36 -12.33
C TYR A 84 -4.46 7.72 -12.09
N VAL A 85 -3.52 7.80 -11.14
CA VAL A 85 -2.77 9.04 -10.89
C VAL A 85 -1.83 9.36 -12.05
N GLU A 86 -1.15 8.36 -12.63
CA GLU A 86 -0.30 8.54 -13.82
C GLU A 86 -1.10 9.10 -15.01
N THR A 87 -2.36 8.68 -15.17
CA THR A 87 -3.19 9.08 -16.31
C THR A 87 -3.94 10.40 -16.08
N HIS A 88 -4.44 10.63 -14.87
CA HIS A 88 -5.38 11.73 -14.59
C HIS A 88 -4.93 12.69 -13.49
N GLY A 89 -3.91 12.32 -12.69
CA GLY A 89 -3.55 13.02 -11.45
C GLY A 89 -2.21 13.75 -11.47
N LEU A 90 -1.35 13.52 -12.47
CA LEU A 90 0.02 14.09 -12.46
C LEU A 90 0.05 15.61 -12.47
N THR A 91 -0.91 16.28 -13.09
CA THR A 91 -0.98 17.76 -13.15
C THR A 91 -1.91 18.36 -12.09
N LEU A 92 -2.58 17.51 -11.28
CA LEU A 92 -3.53 17.95 -10.26
C LEU A 92 -2.81 18.64 -9.10
N GLU A 93 -3.17 19.90 -8.84
CA GLU A 93 -2.55 20.70 -7.79
C GLU A 93 -2.63 20.02 -6.42
N GLY A 94 -1.48 19.90 -5.75
CA GLY A 94 -1.42 19.32 -4.41
C GLY A 94 -1.66 17.81 -4.37
N ILE A 95 -1.48 17.07 -5.48
CA ILE A 95 -1.51 15.60 -5.48
C ILE A 95 -0.61 15.03 -4.35
N TYR A 96 -1.09 14.00 -3.65
CA TYR A 96 -0.53 13.47 -2.37
C TYR A 96 -0.58 14.39 -1.14
N ARG A 97 -0.64 15.73 -1.29
CA ARG A 97 -0.79 16.67 -0.18
C ARG A 97 -2.23 16.82 0.27
N VAL A 98 -3.12 17.12 -0.66
CA VAL A 98 -4.56 17.23 -0.43
C VAL A 98 -5.10 15.83 -0.09
N SER A 99 -5.97 15.76 0.91
CA SER A 99 -6.59 14.51 1.34
C SER A 99 -8.06 14.52 0.94
N SER A 100 -8.51 13.47 0.26
CA SER A 100 -9.94 13.26 0.01
C SER A 100 -10.73 13.13 1.32
N PRO A 101 -12.05 13.39 1.30
CA PRO A 101 -12.90 13.22 2.46
C PRO A 101 -12.72 11.83 3.09
N LYS A 102 -12.62 11.77 4.42
CA LYS A 102 -12.38 10.50 5.15
C LYS A 102 -13.43 9.44 4.82
N SER A 103 -14.71 9.83 4.79
CA SER A 103 -15.84 8.94 4.43
C SER A 103 -15.65 8.30 3.06
N ARG A 104 -15.11 9.06 2.10
CA ARG A 104 -14.84 8.58 0.75
C ARG A 104 -13.66 7.61 0.70
N LEU A 105 -12.61 7.88 1.46
CA LEU A 105 -11.50 6.94 1.61
C LEU A 105 -11.91 5.66 2.34
N ASP A 106 -12.81 5.75 3.33
CA ASP A 106 -13.37 4.58 4.02
C ASP A 106 -14.21 3.73 3.04
N GLU A 107 -15.00 4.36 2.17
CA GLU A 107 -15.76 3.66 1.11
C GLU A 107 -14.84 2.96 0.10
N LEU A 108 -13.79 3.64 -0.36
CA LEU A 108 -12.83 3.08 -1.32
C LEU A 108 -12.02 1.92 -0.71
N GLU A 109 -11.60 2.03 0.55
CA GLU A 109 -10.95 0.94 1.28
C GLU A 109 -11.89 -0.26 1.42
N LYS A 110 -13.15 -0.02 1.80
CA LYS A 110 -14.16 -1.08 1.90
C LYS A 110 -14.31 -1.81 0.56
N LYS A 111 -14.45 -1.07 -0.55
CA LYS A 111 -14.55 -1.65 -1.89
C LYS A 111 -13.30 -2.43 -2.29
N ALA A 112 -12.10 -1.91 -2.00
CA ALA A 112 -10.84 -2.60 -2.28
C ALA A 112 -10.76 -3.92 -1.51
N ASN A 113 -11.11 -3.91 -0.22
CA ASN A 113 -11.18 -5.13 0.58
C ASN A 113 -12.26 -6.08 0.03
N GLU A 114 -13.45 -5.63 -0.34
CA GLU A 114 -14.48 -6.52 -0.91
C GLU A 114 -14.18 -7.00 -2.35
N GLY A 115 -13.06 -6.57 -2.97
CA GLY A 115 -12.75 -6.85 -4.37
C GLY A 115 -13.72 -6.18 -5.36
N ALA A 116 -14.46 -5.17 -4.90
CA ALA A 116 -15.43 -4.44 -5.71
C ALA A 116 -14.71 -3.42 -6.62
N PRO A 117 -15.32 -3.05 -7.77
CA PRO A 117 -14.76 -2.06 -8.67
C PRO A 117 -14.48 -0.71 -7.99
N LEU A 118 -13.26 -0.21 -8.17
CA LEU A 118 -12.85 1.11 -7.71
C LEU A 118 -13.15 2.15 -8.80
N ASN A 119 -13.99 3.12 -8.45
CA ASN A 119 -14.31 4.25 -9.31
C ASN A 119 -13.78 5.51 -8.64
N PHE A 120 -12.60 5.97 -9.05
CA PHE A 120 -12.04 7.24 -8.59
C PHE A 120 -12.69 8.39 -9.36
N VAL A 121 -13.05 9.47 -8.67
CA VAL A 121 -13.57 10.69 -9.29
C VAL A 121 -12.44 11.65 -9.63
N GLU A 122 -11.43 11.73 -8.76
CA GLU A 122 -10.29 12.63 -8.89
C GLU A 122 -9.00 11.96 -8.40
N GLY A 123 -7.84 12.50 -8.83
CA GLY A 123 -6.53 11.94 -8.48
C GLY A 123 -6.25 11.91 -6.97
N HIS A 124 -6.84 12.83 -6.19
CA HIS A 124 -6.69 12.85 -4.73
C HIS A 124 -7.22 11.58 -4.05
N GLU A 125 -8.29 10.96 -4.61
CA GLU A 125 -8.86 9.72 -4.06
C GLU A 125 -7.89 8.55 -4.22
N ALA A 126 -7.34 8.38 -5.42
CA ALA A 126 -6.36 7.34 -5.72
C ALA A 126 -5.07 7.54 -4.91
N ALA A 127 -4.54 8.77 -4.84
CA ALA A 127 -3.38 9.10 -4.01
C ALA A 127 -3.65 8.88 -2.52
N GLY A 128 -4.87 9.17 -2.05
CA GLY A 128 -5.30 8.90 -0.68
C GLY A 128 -5.31 7.41 -0.35
N LEU A 129 -5.83 6.58 -1.26
CA LEU A 129 -5.88 5.13 -1.10
C LEU A 129 -4.47 4.52 -1.12
N ILE A 130 -3.58 4.97 -2.02
CA ILE A 130 -2.15 4.59 -2.05
C ILE A 130 -1.49 4.87 -0.70
N LYS A 131 -1.64 6.09 -0.18
CA LYS A 131 -1.09 6.48 1.13
C LYS A 131 -1.65 5.61 2.25
N ARG A 132 -2.92 5.23 2.17
CA ARG A 132 -3.61 4.44 3.19
C ARG A 132 -3.12 3.00 3.22
N PHE A 133 -2.98 2.38 2.05
CA PHE A 133 -2.37 1.05 1.93
C PHE A 133 -0.97 1.02 2.54
N LEU A 134 -0.08 1.92 2.12
CA LEU A 134 1.30 1.96 2.59
C LEU A 134 1.41 2.12 4.11
N ARG A 135 0.57 2.97 4.72
CA ARG A 135 0.53 3.17 6.18
C ARG A 135 -0.02 2.00 6.97
N GLN A 136 -0.89 1.19 6.37
CA GLN A 136 -1.57 0.09 7.04
C GLN A 136 -0.83 -1.24 6.91
N LEU A 137 0.28 -1.29 6.16
CA LEU A 137 1.11 -2.48 6.12
C LEU A 137 1.60 -2.79 7.56
N PRO A 138 1.47 -4.05 8.01
CA PRO A 138 1.81 -4.42 9.39
C PRO A 138 3.32 -4.41 9.64
N GLU A 139 4.12 -4.58 8.58
CA GLU A 139 5.58 -4.54 8.65
C GLU A 139 6.11 -3.31 7.88
N PRO A 140 7.15 -2.64 8.40
CA PRO A 140 7.77 -1.51 7.71
C PRO A 140 8.44 -1.98 6.41
N LEU A 141 8.26 -1.21 5.33
CA LEU A 141 8.82 -1.55 4.01
C LEU A 141 10.35 -1.48 3.95
N LEU A 142 10.97 -0.78 4.89
CA LEU A 142 12.42 -0.61 4.97
C LEU A 142 12.86 -0.80 6.42
N SER A 143 13.86 -1.66 6.63
CA SER A 143 14.48 -1.86 7.93
C SER A 143 15.34 -0.65 8.35
N SER A 144 15.66 -0.57 9.64
CA SER A 144 16.54 0.46 10.21
C SER A 144 17.95 0.50 9.60
N GLU A 145 18.37 -0.57 8.92
CA GLU A 145 19.67 -0.63 8.25
C GLU A 145 19.74 0.30 7.03
N PHE A 146 18.61 0.59 6.39
CA PHE A 146 18.55 1.60 5.32
C PHE A 146 18.81 3.00 5.86
N GLU A 147 18.31 3.29 7.07
CA GLU A 147 18.58 4.55 7.78
C GLU A 147 20.05 4.69 8.15
N MET A 148 20.68 3.62 8.65
CA MET A 148 22.11 3.64 8.94
C MET A 148 22.93 3.89 7.68
N LEU A 149 22.56 3.22 6.58
CA LEU A 149 23.28 3.34 5.32
C LEU A 149 23.17 4.74 4.71
N VAL A 150 21.99 5.37 4.75
CA VAL A 150 21.85 6.74 4.20
C VAL A 150 22.59 7.78 5.04
N LYS A 151 22.79 7.56 6.34
CA LYS A 151 23.59 8.44 7.21
C LYS A 151 25.08 8.45 6.85
N GLU A 152 25.60 7.38 6.23
CA GLU A 152 26.95 7.37 5.68
C GLU A 152 27.09 8.27 4.44
N CYS A 153 25.98 8.67 3.81
CA CYS A 153 25.99 9.51 2.63
C CYS A 153 26.09 10.99 3.00
N THR A 154 27.18 11.63 2.58
CA THR A 154 27.42 13.07 2.74
C THR A 154 27.01 13.90 1.51
N CYS A 155 26.47 13.26 0.47
CA CYS A 155 26.02 13.95 -0.74
C CYS A 155 24.74 14.77 -0.47
N ASP A 156 24.53 15.82 -1.27
CA ASP A 156 23.26 16.55 -1.26
C ASP A 156 22.14 15.64 -1.80
N TRP A 157 21.12 15.39 -0.97
CA TRP A 157 19.93 14.60 -1.31
C TRP A 157 19.06 15.26 -2.38
N ARG A 158 19.35 16.50 -2.78
CA ARG A 158 18.73 17.18 -3.92
C ARG A 158 19.31 16.71 -5.28
N GLY A 159 20.44 16.01 -5.26
CA GLY A 159 21.12 15.51 -6.46
C GLY A 159 21.34 13.99 -6.44
N ILE A 160 21.62 13.43 -7.61
CA ILE A 160 21.95 12.00 -7.73
C ILE A 160 23.21 11.71 -6.95
N CYS A 161 23.14 10.71 -6.08
CA CYS A 161 24.26 10.26 -5.27
C CYS A 161 25.31 9.59 -6.18
N GLN A 162 26.56 10.00 -6.04
CA GLN A 162 27.69 9.43 -6.77
C GLN A 162 28.67 8.69 -5.86
N CYS A 163 28.39 8.64 -4.55
CA CYS A 163 29.26 7.97 -3.59
C CYS A 163 28.93 6.46 -3.49
N PRO A 164 29.80 5.67 -2.84
CA PRO A 164 29.62 4.21 -2.71
C PRO A 164 28.31 3.79 -2.04
N VAL A 165 27.67 4.67 -1.28
CA VAL A 165 26.37 4.39 -0.63
C VAL A 165 25.30 4.01 -1.64
N ARG A 166 25.30 4.58 -2.86
CA ARG A 166 24.30 4.23 -3.90
C ARG A 166 24.40 2.77 -4.31
N ALA A 167 25.61 2.26 -4.49
CA ALA A 167 25.83 0.85 -4.84
C ALA A 167 25.42 -0.08 -3.68
N LYS A 168 25.83 0.24 -2.44
CA LYS A 168 25.41 -0.50 -1.24
C LYS A 168 23.89 -0.51 -1.07
N MET A 169 23.24 0.64 -1.27
CA MET A 169 21.79 0.81 -1.16
C MET A 169 21.07 -0.08 -2.18
N LYS A 170 21.54 -0.05 -3.43
CA LYS A 170 21.01 -0.87 -4.51
C LYS A 170 21.14 -2.37 -4.22
N GLU A 171 22.32 -2.82 -3.80
CA GLU A 171 22.55 -4.21 -3.44
C GLU A 171 21.61 -4.67 -2.32
N LYS A 172 21.41 -3.82 -1.31
CA LYS A 172 20.53 -4.11 -0.19
C LYS A 172 19.06 -4.17 -0.59
N LEU A 173 18.58 -3.23 -1.41
CA LEU A 173 17.22 -3.25 -1.94
C LEU A 173 16.92 -4.53 -2.73
N ARG A 174 17.89 -5.06 -3.49
CA ARG A 174 17.72 -6.33 -4.20
C ARG A 174 17.52 -7.55 -3.29
N ARG A 175 17.75 -7.43 -1.99
CA ARG A 175 17.59 -8.51 -1.00
C ARG A 175 16.32 -8.42 -0.15
N VAL A 176 15.51 -7.35 -0.23
CA VAL A 176 14.34 -7.17 0.66
C VAL A 176 13.16 -8.09 0.36
N GLY A 177 13.15 -8.73 -0.81
CA GLY A 177 12.04 -9.55 -1.28
C GLY A 177 11.38 -8.93 -2.50
N ARG A 178 10.87 -9.79 -3.39
CA ARG A 178 10.42 -9.36 -4.72
C ARG A 178 9.24 -8.40 -4.66
N ALA A 179 8.23 -8.69 -3.83
CA ALA A 179 7.05 -7.85 -3.66
C ALA A 179 7.40 -6.46 -3.10
N GLN A 180 8.16 -6.42 -2.01
CA GLN A 180 8.62 -5.18 -1.38
C GLN A 180 9.47 -4.34 -2.34
N TYR A 181 10.39 -4.97 -3.08
CA TYR A 181 11.21 -4.29 -4.08
C TYR A 181 10.38 -3.62 -5.18
N HIS A 182 9.37 -4.32 -5.72
CA HIS A 182 8.50 -3.76 -6.75
C HIS A 182 7.59 -2.67 -6.19
N LEU A 183 7.10 -2.81 -4.96
CA LEU A 183 6.26 -1.78 -4.34
C LEU A 183 7.01 -0.47 -4.16
N LEU A 184 8.23 -0.55 -3.62
CA LEU A 184 9.12 0.61 -3.48
C LEU A 184 9.48 1.19 -4.85
N GLY A 185 9.83 0.33 -5.83
CA GLY A 185 10.17 0.75 -7.18
C GLY A 185 9.04 1.51 -7.86
N TYR A 186 7.84 0.92 -7.94
CA TYR A 186 6.65 1.57 -8.51
C TYR A 186 6.34 2.88 -7.80
N MET A 187 6.38 2.90 -6.47
CA MET A 187 6.08 4.11 -5.70
C MET A 187 7.09 5.22 -5.99
N PHE A 188 8.40 4.97 -5.91
CA PHE A 188 9.39 6.03 -6.11
C PHE A 188 9.52 6.46 -7.58
N LEU A 189 9.32 5.55 -8.55
CA LEU A 189 9.24 5.92 -9.97
C LEU A 189 8.02 6.81 -10.22
N HIS A 190 6.87 6.49 -9.62
CA HIS A 190 5.65 7.27 -9.71
C HIS A 190 5.85 8.67 -9.10
N VAL A 191 6.45 8.74 -7.91
CA VAL A 191 6.78 10.01 -7.26
C VAL A 191 7.72 10.86 -8.11
N GLN A 192 8.67 10.27 -8.84
CA GLN A 192 9.48 11.02 -9.79
C GLN A 192 8.66 11.58 -10.96
N ASN A 193 7.65 10.85 -11.46
CA ASN A 193 6.72 11.36 -12.47
C ASN A 193 5.88 12.53 -11.94
N VAL A 194 5.43 12.48 -10.69
CA VAL A 194 4.75 13.62 -10.03
C VAL A 194 5.68 14.83 -9.98
N ILE A 195 6.93 14.67 -9.54
CA ILE A 195 7.90 15.78 -9.45
C ILE A 195 8.20 16.39 -10.81
N LYS A 196 8.23 15.59 -11.89
CA LYS A 196 8.40 16.14 -13.25
C LYS A 196 7.34 17.17 -13.62
N MET A 197 6.14 17.05 -13.06
CA MET A 197 5.02 17.95 -13.29
C MET A 197 4.89 19.04 -12.20
N GLU A 198 5.95 19.28 -11.42
CA GLU A 198 5.96 20.24 -10.30
C GLU A 198 5.50 21.66 -10.71
N SER A 199 5.78 22.09 -11.94
CA SER A 199 5.32 23.39 -12.45
C SER A 199 3.80 23.53 -12.48
N GLU A 200 3.07 22.43 -12.61
CA GLU A 200 1.61 22.38 -12.63
C GLU A 200 1.06 21.99 -11.27
N ASN A 201 1.47 20.82 -10.74
CA ASN A 201 0.89 20.27 -9.53
C ASN A 201 1.43 20.87 -8.22
N LYS A 202 2.52 21.66 -8.27
CA LYS A 202 3.18 22.31 -7.13
C LYS A 202 3.79 21.36 -6.08
N MET A 203 4.07 20.12 -6.47
CA MET A 203 4.57 19.05 -5.59
C MET A 203 5.98 18.61 -5.97
N GLY A 204 6.98 19.33 -5.45
CA GLY A 204 8.39 18.99 -5.59
C GLY A 204 8.91 17.98 -4.57
N ILE A 205 10.21 17.64 -4.71
CA ILE A 205 10.92 16.70 -3.83
C ILE A 205 10.81 17.06 -2.34
N HIS A 206 10.84 18.34 -1.99
CA HIS A 206 10.78 18.76 -0.59
C HIS A 206 9.41 18.43 0.03
N ALA A 207 8.33 18.74 -0.69
CA ALA A 207 6.96 18.50 -0.25
C ALA A 207 6.66 16.99 -0.17
N LEU A 208 7.01 16.24 -1.22
CA LEU A 208 6.79 14.79 -1.25
C LEU A 208 7.68 14.07 -0.24
N GLY A 209 8.91 14.53 -0.01
CA GLY A 209 9.79 14.01 1.04
C GLY A 209 9.17 14.11 2.43
N LEU A 210 8.55 15.24 2.77
CA LEU A 210 7.85 15.43 4.05
C LEU A 210 6.59 14.57 4.19
N LEU A 211 5.86 14.36 3.08
CA LEU A 211 4.63 13.55 3.10
C LEU A 211 4.97 12.07 3.25
N PHE A 212 5.86 11.56 2.39
CA PHE A 212 6.18 10.14 2.37
C PHE A 212 7.00 9.68 3.58
N GLN A 213 7.70 10.58 4.30
CA GLN A 213 8.33 10.23 5.58
C GLN A 213 7.30 9.70 6.58
N THR A 214 6.10 10.32 6.62
CA THR A 214 5.03 9.94 7.54
C THR A 214 4.20 8.76 7.03
N VAL A 215 4.21 8.53 5.71
CA VAL A 215 3.50 7.40 5.09
C VAL A 215 4.27 6.11 5.26
N LEU A 216 5.59 6.17 5.18
CA LEU A 216 6.49 5.02 5.23
C LEU A 216 7.15 4.83 6.60
N ASP A 217 6.96 5.78 7.52
CA ASP A 217 7.61 5.83 8.85
C ASP A 217 9.14 5.73 8.79
N ILE A 218 9.74 6.53 7.91
CA ILE A 218 11.19 6.63 7.71
C ILE A 218 11.64 8.09 7.68
N SER A 219 12.94 8.35 7.78
CA SER A 219 13.49 9.70 7.77
C SER A 219 13.28 10.40 6.42
N ARG A 220 13.03 11.70 6.47
CA ARG A 220 12.98 12.54 5.26
C ARG A 220 14.24 12.40 4.40
N GLN A 221 15.40 12.23 5.03
CA GLN A 221 16.66 12.03 4.32
C GLN A 221 16.61 10.76 3.46
N LEU A 222 16.15 9.63 4.04
CA LEU A 222 16.00 8.38 3.30
C LEU A 222 14.97 8.49 2.18
N VAL A 223 13.81 9.11 2.44
CA VAL A 223 12.79 9.34 1.39
C VAL A 223 13.35 10.13 0.22
N CYS A 224 13.95 11.30 0.48
CA CYS A 224 14.53 12.14 -0.56
C CYS A 224 15.64 11.40 -1.32
N TYR A 225 16.48 10.66 -0.60
CA TYR A 225 17.54 9.85 -1.19
C TYR A 225 16.97 8.81 -2.16
N LEU A 226 15.94 8.07 -1.75
CA LEU A 226 15.27 7.07 -2.57
C LEU A 226 14.62 7.73 -3.80
N ILE A 227 13.90 8.83 -3.64
CA ILE A 227 13.28 9.59 -4.74
C ILE A 227 14.32 9.98 -5.80
N VAL A 228 15.44 10.59 -5.43
CA VAL A 228 16.40 11.07 -6.44
C VAL A 228 17.16 9.94 -7.11
N ASN A 229 17.44 8.86 -6.39
CA ASN A 229 18.24 7.75 -6.90
C ASN A 229 17.39 6.62 -7.53
N ALA A 230 16.06 6.71 -7.48
CA ALA A 230 15.16 5.66 -7.96
C ALA A 230 15.33 5.33 -9.45
N SER A 231 15.35 6.36 -10.29
CA SER A 231 15.61 6.25 -11.74
C SER A 231 16.15 7.56 -12.32
N GLY A 232 16.49 7.56 -13.61
CA GLY A 232 16.98 8.74 -14.33
C GLY A 232 15.93 9.78 -14.68
N ARG A 233 14.66 9.62 -14.25
CA ARG A 233 13.56 10.53 -14.60
C ARG A 233 13.82 11.98 -14.19
N LEU A 234 14.47 12.23 -13.06
CA LEU A 234 14.76 13.59 -12.59
C LEU A 234 16.08 14.16 -13.14
N CYS A 235 16.85 13.39 -13.91
CA CYS A 235 18.12 13.85 -14.48
C CYS A 235 17.92 14.35 -15.92
N LYS A 236 18.60 15.45 -16.27
CA LYS A 236 18.70 15.92 -17.65
C LYS A 236 19.69 15.07 -18.48
N ASP A 237 20.67 14.45 -17.82
CA ASP A 237 21.66 13.57 -18.45
C ASP A 237 21.28 12.10 -18.22
N ALA A 238 20.52 11.55 -19.17
CA ALA A 238 20.01 10.18 -19.14
C ALA A 238 21.09 9.08 -19.17
N ALA A 239 22.37 9.44 -19.39
CA ALA A 239 23.47 8.50 -19.55
C ALA A 239 23.98 7.85 -18.24
N LYS A 240 23.52 8.31 -17.07
CA LYS A 240 23.99 7.76 -15.78
C LYS A 240 23.33 6.42 -15.49
N THR A 241 24.12 5.34 -15.41
CA THR A 241 23.65 4.00 -15.03
C THR A 241 23.62 3.83 -13.49
N GLY A 242 23.07 2.71 -13.01
CA GLY A 242 23.15 2.31 -11.60
C GLY A 242 22.07 2.86 -10.68
N TYR A 243 20.90 3.23 -11.21
CA TYR A 243 19.76 3.64 -10.37
C TYR A 243 19.26 2.48 -9.51
N LEU A 244 18.53 2.80 -8.44
CA LEU A 244 18.10 1.83 -7.44
C LEU A 244 17.09 0.81 -8.00
N PHE A 245 16.26 1.23 -8.95
CA PHE A 245 15.19 0.44 -9.57
C PHE A 245 15.29 0.51 -11.10
N ASP A 246 16.47 0.24 -11.66
CA ASP A 246 16.71 0.31 -13.11
C ASP A 246 16.06 -0.83 -13.91
N ASP A 247 15.63 -1.88 -13.23
CA ASP A 247 14.88 -3.03 -13.73
C ASP A 247 13.35 -2.91 -13.51
N VAL A 248 12.87 -1.86 -12.83
CA VAL A 248 11.44 -1.61 -12.62
C VAL A 248 10.94 -0.58 -13.64
N MET A 249 9.82 -0.88 -14.27
CA MET A 249 9.16 -0.01 -15.24
C MET A 249 7.68 0.11 -14.91
N ILE A 250 7.18 1.35 -14.84
CA ILE A 250 5.74 1.61 -14.75
C ILE A 250 5.16 1.49 -16.16
N VAL A 251 4.40 0.42 -16.40
CA VAL A 251 3.65 0.22 -17.63
C VAL A 251 2.17 0.46 -17.30
N PRO A 252 1.49 1.43 -17.94
CA PRO A 252 0.06 1.63 -17.74
C PRO A 252 -0.71 0.35 -18.13
N SER A 253 -1.61 -0.12 -17.28
CA SER A 253 -2.38 -1.36 -17.53
C SER A 253 -3.22 -1.27 -18.82
N LEU A 254 -3.62 -0.08 -19.25
CA LEU A 254 -4.34 0.14 -20.52
C LEU A 254 -3.50 -0.17 -21.77
N THR A 255 -2.16 -0.10 -21.66
CA THR A 255 -1.26 -0.49 -22.75
C THR A 255 -1.25 -2.01 -22.95
N LEU A 256 -1.50 -2.78 -21.88
CA LEU A 256 -1.54 -4.24 -21.91
C LEU A 256 -2.86 -4.79 -22.47
N MET A 257 -3.98 -4.08 -22.30
CA MET A 257 -5.27 -4.43 -22.92
C MET A 257 -5.32 -4.19 -24.44
N LYS A 258 -4.34 -3.48 -25.01
CA LYS A 258 -4.22 -3.26 -26.45
C LYS A 258 -3.32 -4.28 -27.16
N ILE A 259 -2.75 -5.23 -26.42
CA ILE A 259 -1.96 -6.31 -27.01
C ILE A 259 -2.95 -7.42 -27.40
N PRO A 260 -3.13 -7.74 -28.69
CA PRO A 260 -3.96 -8.88 -29.07
C PRO A 260 -3.40 -10.15 -28.40
N THR A 261 -4.31 -10.94 -27.84
CA THR A 261 -4.08 -12.17 -27.05
C THR A 261 -3.19 -13.22 -27.74
N ALA A 262 -2.88 -13.06 -29.03
CA ALA A 262 -1.95 -13.91 -29.76
C ALA A 262 -0.45 -13.66 -29.44
N THR A 263 -0.10 -12.51 -28.86
CA THR A 263 1.32 -12.15 -28.63
C THR A 263 1.83 -12.51 -27.24
N ILE A 264 0.94 -12.78 -26.28
CA ILE A 264 1.31 -13.11 -24.89
C ILE A 264 2.02 -14.47 -24.83
N ALA A 265 1.66 -15.43 -25.70
CA ALA A 265 2.32 -16.73 -25.77
C ALA A 265 3.75 -16.70 -26.36
N ILE A 266 4.19 -15.59 -26.97
CA ILE A 266 5.50 -15.47 -27.61
C ILE A 266 6.48 -14.67 -26.72
N ALA A 267 5.97 -13.81 -25.84
CA ALA A 267 6.80 -13.04 -24.92
C ALA A 267 7.45 -13.90 -23.81
N ASP A 268 6.82 -15.01 -23.41
CA ASP A 268 7.32 -15.92 -22.37
C ASP A 268 8.48 -16.81 -22.83
N THR A 269 8.83 -16.83 -24.12
CA THR A 269 9.99 -17.60 -24.62
C THR A 269 11.17 -16.73 -25.03
N MET A 270 10.98 -15.47 -25.43
CA MET A 270 12.10 -14.65 -25.92
C MET A 270 12.80 -13.79 -24.84
N ALA A 271 12.14 -13.50 -23.72
CA ALA A 271 12.74 -12.72 -22.64
C ALA A 271 13.62 -13.56 -21.69
N ILE A 272 13.37 -14.87 -21.59
CA ILE A 272 14.14 -15.76 -20.71
C ILE A 272 15.42 -16.26 -21.39
N THR A 273 15.43 -16.48 -22.71
CA THR A 273 16.62 -17.00 -23.41
C THR A 273 17.72 -15.94 -23.57
N SER A 274 17.40 -14.64 -23.56
CA SER A 274 18.43 -13.59 -23.65
C SER A 274 19.14 -13.28 -22.32
N MET A 275 18.63 -13.75 -21.18
CA MET A 275 19.27 -13.54 -19.88
C MET A 275 20.18 -14.69 -19.41
N VAL A 276 20.05 -15.89 -19.98
CA VAL A 276 20.95 -17.02 -19.68
C VAL A 276 22.28 -16.92 -20.45
N ALA A 277 22.36 -16.08 -21.50
CA ALA A 277 23.59 -15.90 -22.29
C ALA A 277 24.58 -14.86 -21.72
N CYS A 278 24.27 -14.19 -20.61
CA CYS A 278 25.19 -13.23 -19.96
C CYS A 278 25.68 -13.66 -18.56
N ILE A 279 25.47 -14.93 -18.18
CA ILE A 279 26.14 -15.56 -17.04
C ILE A 279 26.81 -16.84 -17.54
N ALA A 280 27.90 -16.66 -18.29
CA ALA A 280 28.97 -17.61 -18.52
C ALA A 280 30.28 -16.83 -18.65
#